data_AF-A0A0D7NRQ5-F1
#
_entry.id   AF-A0A0D7NRQ5-F1
#
_cell.length_a   1.000
_cell.length_b   1.000
_cell.length_c   1.000
_cell.angle_alpha   90.00
_cell.angle_beta   90.00
_cell.angle_gamma   90.00
#
_symmetry.space_group_name_H-M   'P 1'
#
loop_
_entity.id
_entity.type
_entity.pdbx_description
1 polymer ?
#
loop_
_entity_poly.entity_id
_entity_poly.type
_entity_poly.pdbx_seq_one_letter_code
_entity_poly.pdbx_strand_id
1 'polypeptide(L)'
;MSMSDSDKLNRRNFIVTTAAATSALAAGTSIAAADQADPLDPGFDQQDPLKHYWTRPLGEIVHVDYSQDAKELERPESQERHRIYSYLLMKLILRFWNGNKNGPIGSYPQRARQIDPSAPNRYRGDLNERDDRSHISWDRYLGHNIACVAVDGLGHIIDFDFNHNAFFRSSAEHAEARLVRRLFSLTDIFDDWKTGPHVEAKPHAALLSEVTLYTSLESCAQCSGVMSLAGVKQIVYMQNDFTAYKIGNIMYNLANRTPVKDKDGNVTGSFAGAPVPIPASKVGIAEFDRLNQGNLGFIKTMNDGNEPFFRSASFTDRDPSITSFLCTDDAYDIFKTGAANLDSLQLQFGSYRFPIQDPVPDDPAKRALTNDECLAEARKFFEYVDIEGYRGSPHKL
;
A
#
# COMPACT_ATOMS: atom_id res chain seq x y z
N MET A 1 1.32 -4.39 28.57
CA MET A 1 0.83 -3.97 27.23
C MET A 1 0.02 -5.12 26.68
N SER A 2 -1.28 -4.92 26.48
CA SER A 2 -2.18 -5.92 25.86
C SER A 2 -1.87 -5.98 24.37
N MET A 3 -1.48 -7.15 23.85
CA MET A 3 -1.33 -7.37 22.40
C MET A 3 -2.68 -7.13 21.70
N SER A 4 -2.63 -6.50 20.53
CA SER A 4 -3.80 -6.34 19.68
C SER A 4 -4.16 -7.66 19.02
N ASP A 5 -5.44 -7.91 18.72
CA ASP A 5 -5.85 -9.16 18.05
C ASP A 5 -5.21 -9.33 16.65
N SER A 6 -4.71 -8.24 16.04
CA SER A 6 -3.92 -8.28 14.80
C SER A 6 -2.55 -8.96 14.94
N ASP A 7 -2.01 -9.10 16.15
CA ASP A 7 -0.71 -9.74 16.40
C ASP A 7 -0.84 -11.27 16.52
N LYS A 8 -2.06 -11.82 16.52
CA LYS A 8 -2.36 -13.24 16.75
C LYS A 8 -2.58 -14.07 15.47
N LEU A 9 -1.99 -13.68 14.34
CA LEU A 9 -2.05 -14.49 13.12
C LEU A 9 -1.21 -15.78 13.30
N ASN A 10 -1.89 -16.92 13.45
CA ASN A 10 -1.29 -18.24 13.70
C ASN A 10 -1.17 -19.09 12.41
N ARG A 11 -0.20 -20.01 12.43
CA ARG A 11 0.28 -20.92 11.37
C ARG A 11 -0.78 -21.70 10.57
N ARG A 12 -1.98 -21.95 11.13
CA ARG A 12 -3.10 -22.54 10.37
C ARG A 12 -3.49 -21.69 9.17
N ASN A 13 -3.42 -20.36 9.28
CA ASN A 13 -3.68 -19.48 8.16
C ASN A 13 -2.61 -19.66 7.06
N PHE A 14 -1.33 -19.85 7.41
CA PHE A 14 -0.26 -20.07 6.43
C PHE A 14 -0.45 -21.35 5.60
N ILE A 15 -0.66 -22.52 6.22
CA ILE A 15 -0.73 -23.81 5.48
C ILE A 15 -2.07 -23.96 4.73
N VAL A 16 -3.18 -23.54 5.34
CA VAL A 16 -4.51 -23.66 4.72
C VAL A 16 -4.64 -22.72 3.52
N THR A 17 -4.08 -21.50 3.57
CA THR A 17 -4.18 -20.56 2.44
C THR A 17 -3.20 -20.87 1.31
N THR A 18 -2.00 -21.40 1.60
CA THR A 18 -1.05 -21.78 0.52
C THR A 18 -1.54 -23.02 -0.26
N ALA A 19 -2.22 -23.96 0.41
CA ALA A 19 -2.88 -25.09 -0.24
C ALA A 19 -4.20 -24.71 -0.94
N ALA A 20 -4.94 -23.71 -0.43
CA ALA A 20 -6.16 -23.21 -1.07
C ALA A 20 -5.89 -22.27 -2.26
N ALA A 21 -4.75 -21.56 -2.30
CA ALA A 21 -4.35 -20.77 -3.47
C ALA A 21 -4.00 -21.64 -4.70
N THR A 22 -3.70 -22.93 -4.47
CA THR A 22 -3.50 -23.93 -5.54
C THR A 22 -4.75 -24.79 -5.80
N SER A 23 -5.79 -24.68 -4.96
CA SER A 23 -6.99 -25.51 -5.04
C SER A 23 -8.22 -24.70 -4.66
N ALA A 24 -8.97 -24.25 -5.66
CA ALA A 24 -10.37 -23.88 -5.45
C ALA A 24 -11.09 -25.06 -4.74
N LEU A 25 -11.93 -24.73 -3.75
CA LEU A 25 -12.75 -25.62 -2.91
C LEU A 25 -12.05 -26.32 -1.74
N ALA A 26 -12.18 -25.76 -0.53
CA ALA A 26 -12.46 -26.56 0.66
C ALA A 26 -13.09 -25.70 1.77
N ALA A 27 -14.04 -26.31 2.46
CA ALA A 27 -15.06 -25.71 3.31
C ALA A 27 -14.54 -25.11 4.63
N GLY A 28 -15.42 -24.31 5.24
CA GLY A 28 -15.18 -23.53 6.45
C GLY A 28 -14.64 -24.34 7.63
N THR A 29 -13.70 -23.71 8.33
CA THR A 29 -13.27 -24.10 9.67
C THR A 29 -13.26 -22.86 10.55
N SER A 30 -14.07 -22.95 11.61
CA SER A 30 -14.20 -22.00 12.72
C SER A 30 -12.85 -21.57 13.30
N ILE A 31 -12.70 -20.27 13.56
CA ILE A 31 -11.56 -19.66 14.24
C ILE A 31 -11.67 -19.97 15.74
N ALA A 32 -11.13 -21.10 16.18
CA ALA A 32 -10.96 -21.43 17.58
C ALA A 32 -9.68 -20.79 18.13
N ALA A 33 -9.73 -20.37 19.40
CA ALA A 33 -8.62 -19.77 20.13
C ALA A 33 -7.35 -20.63 20.09
N ALA A 34 -6.22 -19.97 19.89
CA ALA A 34 -4.90 -20.56 19.81
C ALA A 34 -4.42 -21.02 21.19
N ASP A 35 -4.08 -22.30 21.32
CA ASP A 35 -3.10 -22.77 22.30
C ASP A 35 -2.43 -24.04 21.77
N GLN A 36 -1.10 -23.99 21.66
CA GLN A 36 -0.13 -24.99 21.19
C GLN A 36 0.08 -25.09 19.66
N ALA A 37 1.28 -24.71 19.22
CA ALA A 37 1.80 -25.02 17.89
C ALA A 37 2.00 -26.54 17.78
N ASP A 38 1.57 -27.14 16.66
CA ASP A 38 1.79 -28.56 16.38
C ASP A 38 3.29 -28.91 16.53
N PRO A 39 3.63 -30.08 17.09
CA PRO A 39 5.02 -30.49 17.19
C PRO A 39 5.71 -30.51 15.82
N LEU A 40 7.04 -30.31 15.81
CA LEU A 40 7.84 -30.43 14.59
C LEU A 40 7.76 -31.88 14.07
N ASP A 41 7.59 -32.03 12.75
CA ASP A 41 7.64 -33.34 12.12
C ASP A 41 9.03 -34.00 12.33
N PRO A 42 9.10 -35.34 12.48
CA PRO A 42 10.36 -36.05 12.62
C PRO A 42 11.34 -35.70 11.48
N GLY A 43 12.57 -35.32 11.83
CA GLY A 43 13.61 -34.87 10.89
C GLY A 43 13.79 -33.35 10.83
N PHE A 44 12.81 -32.57 11.31
CA PHE A 44 12.94 -31.12 11.51
C PHE A 44 13.26 -30.73 12.95
N ASP A 45 13.03 -31.65 13.90
CA ASP A 45 13.32 -31.53 15.33
C ASP A 45 14.81 -31.39 15.65
N GLN A 46 15.67 -31.78 14.71
CA GLN A 46 17.14 -31.66 14.79
C GLN A 46 17.68 -30.34 14.22
N GLN A 47 16.83 -29.49 13.64
CA GLN A 47 17.24 -28.19 13.09
C GLN A 47 17.09 -27.11 14.15
N ASP A 48 18.18 -26.76 14.84
CA ASP A 48 18.17 -25.80 15.96
C ASP A 48 17.49 -24.45 15.63
N PRO A 49 17.75 -23.80 14.48
CA PRO A 49 17.05 -22.55 14.15
C PRO A 49 15.54 -22.77 14.03
N LEU A 50 15.12 -23.83 13.34
CA LEU A 50 13.70 -24.13 13.15
C LEU A 50 13.02 -24.41 14.49
N LYS A 51 13.64 -25.24 15.34
CA LYS A 51 13.18 -25.53 16.70
C LYS A 51 13.05 -24.28 17.58
N HIS A 52 14.01 -23.36 17.49
CA HIS A 52 14.01 -22.13 18.27
C HIS A 52 12.86 -21.18 17.88
N TYR A 53 12.52 -21.10 16.59
CA TYR A 53 11.49 -20.18 16.11
C TYR A 53 10.11 -20.83 15.93
N TRP A 54 9.99 -22.17 15.94
CA TRP A 54 8.77 -22.90 15.57
C TRP A 54 7.51 -22.53 16.36
N THR A 55 7.69 -22.31 17.66
CA THR A 55 6.58 -22.01 18.58
C THR A 55 6.26 -20.52 18.67
N ARG A 56 7.07 -19.67 18.03
CA ARG A 56 6.94 -18.22 18.13
C ARG A 56 5.91 -17.70 17.11
N PRO A 57 5.04 -16.74 17.49
CA PRO A 57 4.15 -16.08 16.55
C PRO A 57 4.93 -15.42 15.41
N LEU A 58 4.37 -15.47 14.19
CA LEU A 58 5.01 -14.89 13.01
C LEU A 58 5.39 -13.41 13.22
N GLY A 59 4.51 -12.63 13.86
CA GLY A 59 4.73 -11.21 14.14
C GLY A 59 5.96 -10.92 15.02
N GLU A 60 6.38 -11.88 15.87
CA GLU A 60 7.61 -11.74 16.66
C GLU A 60 8.87 -12.06 15.84
N ILE A 61 8.76 -12.98 14.89
CA ILE A 61 9.89 -13.43 14.05
C ILE A 61 10.20 -12.37 12.99
N VAL A 62 9.16 -11.76 12.42
CA VAL A 62 9.26 -10.81 11.29
C VAL A 62 9.17 -9.36 11.77
N HIS A 63 9.65 -9.12 12.98
CA HIS A 63 9.71 -7.77 13.53
C HIS A 63 10.67 -6.89 12.72
N VAL A 64 10.32 -5.61 12.57
CA VAL A 64 11.15 -4.56 11.96
C VAL A 64 11.41 -3.52 13.06
N ASP A 65 12.68 -3.23 13.32
CA ASP A 65 13.08 -2.29 14.38
C ASP A 65 13.14 -0.88 13.80
N TYR A 66 12.02 -0.17 13.86
CA TYR A 66 11.95 1.20 13.32
C TYR A 66 12.90 2.19 13.98
N SER A 67 13.41 1.93 15.20
CA SER A 67 14.42 2.79 15.82
C SER A 67 15.78 2.72 15.11
N GLN A 68 16.03 1.62 14.39
CA GLN A 68 17.23 1.41 13.59
C GLN A 68 16.95 1.61 12.09
N ASP A 69 15.88 0.99 11.59
CA ASP A 69 15.58 0.85 10.16
C ASP A 69 14.87 2.07 9.57
N ALA A 70 14.18 2.86 10.41
CA ALA A 70 13.44 4.05 10.02
C ALA A 70 13.55 5.13 11.10
N LYS A 71 14.78 5.40 11.55
CA LYS A 71 15.08 6.30 12.68
C LYS A 71 14.48 7.70 12.54
N GLU A 72 14.25 8.17 11.32
CA GLU A 72 13.55 9.42 11.08
C GLU A 72 12.16 9.47 11.73
N LEU A 73 11.50 8.31 11.91
CA LEU A 73 10.20 8.20 12.55
C LEU A 73 10.22 8.48 14.06
N GLU A 74 11.38 8.55 14.70
CA GLU A 74 11.49 9.02 16.10
C GLU A 74 11.11 10.50 16.23
N ARG A 75 11.13 11.24 15.11
CA ARG A 75 10.88 12.67 15.04
C ARG A 75 9.45 12.97 14.59
N PRO A 76 8.65 13.71 15.38
CA PRO A 76 7.28 14.05 15.00
C PRO A 76 7.19 14.85 13.69
N GLU A 77 8.21 15.65 13.38
CA GLU A 77 8.29 16.43 12.16
C GLU A 77 8.46 15.58 10.89
N SER A 78 9.15 14.43 10.98
CA SER A 78 9.25 13.45 9.88
C SER A 78 7.95 12.65 9.73
N GLN A 79 7.31 12.29 10.85
CA GLN A 79 5.99 11.63 10.81
C GLN A 79 4.95 12.54 10.14
N GLU A 80 4.98 13.84 10.41
CA GLU A 80 4.11 14.83 9.76
C GLU A 80 4.25 14.81 8.24
N ARG A 81 5.49 14.71 7.73
CA ARG A 81 5.74 14.56 6.30
C ARG A 81 5.07 13.33 5.71
N HIS A 82 5.22 12.17 6.36
CA HIS A 82 4.55 10.94 5.90
C HIS A 82 3.02 11.05 5.95
N ARG A 83 2.45 11.81 6.91
CA ARG A 83 1.00 12.05 6.97
C ARG A 83 0.49 12.81 5.75
N ILE A 84 1.22 13.81 5.27
CA ILE A 84 0.87 14.57 4.06
C ILE A 84 0.64 13.62 2.87
N TYR A 85 1.62 12.77 2.58
CA TYR A 85 1.54 11.84 1.43
C TYR A 85 0.54 10.71 1.63
N SER A 86 0.36 10.26 2.88
CA SER A 86 -0.66 9.26 3.23
C SER A 86 -2.07 9.80 2.97
N TYR A 87 -2.36 11.05 3.36
CA TYR A 87 -3.65 11.67 3.09
C TYR A 87 -3.82 12.04 1.60
N LEU A 88 -2.75 12.41 0.89
CA LEU A 88 -2.78 12.55 -0.56
C LEU A 88 -3.22 11.25 -1.24
N LEU A 89 -2.61 10.12 -0.88
CA LEU A 89 -2.97 8.81 -1.40
C LEU A 89 -4.44 8.48 -1.15
N MET A 90 -4.94 8.71 0.06
CA MET A 90 -6.36 8.50 0.37
C MET A 90 -7.29 9.39 -0.46
N LYS A 91 -6.89 10.65 -0.67
CA LYS A 91 -7.63 11.59 -1.51
C LYS A 91 -7.65 11.17 -2.98
N LEU A 92 -6.53 10.67 -3.52
CA LEU A 92 -6.47 10.10 -4.86
C LEU A 92 -7.39 8.88 -5.01
N ILE A 93 -7.40 7.98 -4.03
CA ILE A 93 -8.30 6.80 -4.02
C ILE A 93 -9.76 7.22 -3.99
N LEU A 94 -10.13 8.17 -3.14
CA LEU A 94 -11.49 8.70 -3.11
C LEU A 94 -11.88 9.27 -4.48
N ARG A 95 -10.96 10.00 -5.13
CA ARG A 95 -11.23 10.64 -6.42
C ARG A 95 -11.48 9.64 -7.55
N PHE A 96 -10.79 8.50 -7.54
CA PHE A 96 -10.96 7.46 -8.57
C PHE A 96 -11.68 6.23 -8.04
N TRP A 97 -12.46 6.39 -6.97
CA TRP A 97 -13.14 5.29 -6.32
C TRP A 97 -14.12 4.58 -7.25
N ASN A 98 -13.98 3.27 -7.38
CA ASN A 98 -14.95 2.45 -8.10
C ASN A 98 -15.15 1.10 -7.39
N GLY A 99 -16.36 0.87 -6.86
CA GLY A 99 -16.69 -0.37 -6.15
C GLY A 99 -17.28 -1.49 -7.03
N ASN A 100 -17.39 -1.32 -8.35
CA ASN A 100 -18.15 -2.21 -9.23
C ASN A 100 -17.40 -3.51 -9.62
N LYS A 101 -16.73 -4.18 -8.67
CA LYS A 101 -15.89 -5.38 -8.90
C LYS A 101 -16.54 -6.46 -9.79
N ASN A 102 -17.85 -6.64 -9.66
CA ASN A 102 -18.67 -7.62 -10.40
C ASN A 102 -19.65 -6.96 -11.38
N GLY A 103 -19.38 -5.71 -11.78
CA GLY A 103 -20.20 -4.91 -12.68
C GLY A 103 -21.15 -3.94 -11.96
N PRO A 104 -21.75 -2.98 -12.71
CA PRO A 104 -22.62 -1.97 -12.12
C PRO A 104 -24.06 -2.44 -11.86
N ILE A 105 -24.46 -3.60 -12.38
CA ILE A 105 -25.85 -4.12 -12.28
C ILE A 105 -25.87 -5.35 -11.39
N GLY A 106 -26.78 -5.36 -10.42
CA GLY A 106 -26.95 -6.43 -9.45
C GLY A 106 -27.29 -5.85 -8.09
N SER A 107 -26.97 -6.58 -7.04
CA SER A 107 -27.16 -6.15 -5.66
C SER A 107 -25.84 -6.28 -4.90
N TYR A 108 -25.39 -5.17 -4.33
CA TYR A 108 -24.31 -5.08 -3.35
C TYR A 108 -24.91 -4.60 -2.02
N PRO A 109 -25.24 -5.52 -1.08
CA PRO A 109 -25.87 -5.15 0.19
C PRO A 109 -25.08 -4.09 0.97
N GLN A 110 -23.76 -4.15 0.91
CA GLN A 110 -22.85 -3.27 1.64
C GLN A 110 -22.44 -2.00 0.88
N ARG A 111 -23.14 -1.67 -0.21
CA ARG A 111 -22.88 -0.48 -1.05
C ARG A 111 -24.13 0.38 -1.27
N ALA A 112 -25.11 0.30 -0.38
CA ALA A 112 -26.42 0.92 -0.56
C ALA A 112 -26.34 2.44 -0.87
N ARG A 113 -25.32 3.15 -0.37
CA ARG A 113 -25.10 4.59 -0.61
C ARG A 113 -24.45 4.91 -1.96
N GLN A 114 -23.99 3.90 -2.69
CA GLN A 114 -23.38 4.04 -4.01
C GLN A 114 -24.39 3.76 -5.15
N ILE A 115 -25.65 3.48 -4.85
CA ILE A 115 -26.71 3.30 -5.86
C ILE A 115 -26.93 4.61 -6.61
N ASP A 116 -27.14 4.52 -7.94
CA ASP A 116 -27.51 5.63 -8.79
C ASP A 116 -28.95 6.08 -8.47
N PRO A 117 -29.17 7.32 -7.99
CA PRO A 117 -30.50 7.82 -7.69
C PRO A 117 -31.45 7.82 -8.90
N SER A 118 -30.89 7.92 -10.12
CA SER A 118 -31.64 7.90 -11.38
C SER A 118 -31.90 6.49 -11.92
N ALA A 119 -31.18 5.49 -11.40
CA ALA A 119 -31.26 4.10 -11.84
C ALA A 119 -31.07 3.15 -10.63
N PRO A 120 -32.14 2.84 -9.86
CA PRO A 120 -32.03 2.14 -8.57
C PRO A 120 -31.48 0.71 -8.62
N ASN A 121 -31.35 0.12 -9.82
CA ASN A 121 -30.73 -1.19 -10.04
C ASN A 121 -29.27 -1.10 -10.52
N ARG A 122 -28.66 0.11 -10.46
CA ARG A 122 -27.31 0.41 -10.92
C ARG A 122 -26.51 1.04 -9.79
N TYR A 123 -25.26 0.59 -9.65
CA TYR A 123 -24.28 1.19 -8.76
C TYR A 123 -23.35 2.10 -9.55
N ARG A 124 -23.14 3.31 -9.05
CA ARG A 124 -22.23 4.29 -9.63
C ARG A 124 -20.79 3.80 -9.48
N GLY A 125 -20.04 3.82 -10.58
CA GLY A 125 -18.61 3.57 -10.56
C GLY A 125 -17.76 4.84 -10.45
N ASP A 126 -18.32 6.01 -10.75
CA ASP A 126 -17.75 7.31 -10.37
C ASP A 126 -18.72 8.03 -9.43
N LEU A 127 -18.24 8.32 -8.22
CA LEU A 127 -19.03 8.97 -7.18
C LEU A 127 -18.81 10.49 -7.15
N ASN A 128 -17.87 11.01 -7.94
CA ASN A 128 -17.61 12.43 -8.05
C ASN A 128 -18.53 13.02 -9.13
N GLU A 129 -19.58 13.70 -8.68
CA GLU A 129 -20.47 14.43 -9.57
C GLU A 129 -19.74 15.64 -10.14
N ARG A 130 -19.56 15.67 -11.46
CA ARG A 130 -19.13 16.86 -12.20
C ARG A 130 -20.13 17.17 -13.30
N ASP A 131 -20.42 18.46 -13.46
CA ASP A 131 -21.35 18.98 -14.47
C ASP A 131 -20.63 19.34 -15.80
N ASP A 132 -19.35 18.96 -15.95
CA ASP A 132 -18.61 19.21 -17.18
C ASP A 132 -18.91 18.13 -18.23
N ARG A 133 -19.36 18.56 -19.40
CA ARG A 133 -19.72 17.67 -20.53
C ARG A 133 -18.55 16.81 -21.05
N SER A 134 -17.32 17.12 -20.65
CA SER A 134 -16.11 16.35 -20.94
C SER A 134 -15.91 15.14 -20.03
N HIS A 135 -16.62 15.07 -18.91
CA HIS A 135 -16.47 13.99 -17.94
C HIS A 135 -17.38 12.83 -18.29
N ILE A 136 -16.77 11.70 -18.64
CA ILE A 136 -17.48 10.46 -18.96
C ILE A 136 -17.75 9.76 -17.62
N SER A 137 -19.01 9.49 -17.27
CA SER A 137 -19.29 8.66 -16.08
C SER A 137 -18.72 7.25 -16.25
N TRP A 138 -17.91 6.80 -15.29
CA TRP A 138 -17.14 5.55 -15.40
C TRP A 138 -17.74 4.45 -14.54
N ASP A 139 -18.55 3.57 -15.13
CA ASP A 139 -19.12 2.44 -14.37
C ASP A 139 -18.30 1.15 -14.46
N ARG A 140 -17.32 1.11 -15.36
CA ARG A 140 -16.48 -0.07 -15.59
C ARG A 140 -15.43 -0.20 -14.49
N TYR A 141 -15.36 -1.39 -13.91
CA TYR A 141 -14.32 -1.77 -12.97
C TYR A 141 -13.04 -2.21 -13.68
N LEU A 142 -11.92 -1.71 -13.20
CA LEU A 142 -10.65 -1.71 -13.94
C LEU A 142 -9.49 -2.27 -13.13
N GLY A 143 -9.67 -2.30 -11.83
CA GLY A 143 -8.85 -2.95 -10.84
C GLY A 143 -9.31 -2.51 -9.47
N HIS A 144 -8.61 -2.99 -8.45
CA HIS A 144 -8.97 -2.72 -7.07
C HIS A 144 -8.75 -1.24 -6.71
N ASN A 145 -9.46 -0.75 -5.68
CA ASN A 145 -9.20 0.56 -5.06
C ASN A 145 -7.89 0.53 -4.24
N ILE A 146 -6.80 0.17 -4.92
CA ILE A 146 -5.44 0.08 -4.43
C ILE A 146 -4.60 0.98 -5.31
N ALA A 147 -3.91 1.93 -4.69
CA ALA A 147 -3.06 2.89 -5.38
C ALA A 147 -1.72 3.03 -4.67
N CYS A 148 -0.74 3.56 -5.40
CA CYS A 148 0.59 3.84 -4.89
C CYS A 148 1.07 5.21 -5.37
N VAL A 149 1.78 5.95 -4.51
CA VAL A 149 2.42 7.24 -4.80
C VAL A 149 3.91 7.13 -4.51
N ALA A 150 4.75 7.70 -5.38
CA ALA A 150 6.19 7.74 -5.24
C ALA A 150 6.65 9.15 -4.89
N VAL A 151 7.50 9.25 -3.86
CA VAL A 151 8.13 10.50 -3.43
C VAL A 151 9.63 10.30 -3.39
N ASP A 152 10.38 11.25 -3.93
CA ASP A 152 11.84 11.21 -3.99
C ASP A 152 12.50 11.55 -2.64
N GLY A 153 13.84 11.49 -2.60
CA GLY A 153 14.62 11.76 -1.40
C GLY A 153 14.61 13.23 -0.93
N LEU A 154 14.06 14.17 -1.70
CA LEU A 154 13.93 15.58 -1.36
C LEU A 154 12.50 15.98 -0.98
N GLY A 155 11.54 15.08 -1.18
CA GLY A 155 10.13 15.30 -0.91
C GLY A 155 9.30 15.68 -2.14
N HIS A 156 9.85 15.58 -3.34
CA HIS A 156 9.07 15.79 -4.55
C HIS A 156 8.24 14.56 -4.88
N ILE A 157 6.98 14.77 -5.26
CA ILE A 157 6.11 13.72 -5.76
C ILE A 157 6.52 13.42 -7.20
N ILE A 158 6.94 12.18 -7.46
CA ILE A 158 7.35 11.74 -8.79
C ILE A 158 6.12 11.37 -9.61
N ASP A 159 5.34 10.39 -9.13
CA ASP A 159 4.17 9.89 -9.83
C ASP A 159 3.26 9.02 -8.93
N PHE A 160 2.15 8.54 -9.49
CA PHE A 160 1.22 7.60 -8.87
C PHE A 160 0.68 6.58 -9.87
N ASP A 161 0.20 5.43 -9.38
CA ASP A 161 -0.45 4.40 -10.20
C ASP A 161 -1.53 3.67 -9.40
N PHE A 162 -2.58 3.21 -10.09
CA PHE A 162 -3.61 2.33 -9.54
C PHE A 162 -3.41 0.87 -9.96
N ASN A 163 -3.99 -0.03 -9.20
CA ASN A 163 -4.16 -1.42 -9.61
C ASN A 163 -5.08 -1.49 -10.85
N HIS A 164 -4.61 -2.13 -11.92
CA HIS A 164 -5.33 -2.30 -13.20
C HIS A 164 -5.39 -3.76 -13.65
N ASN A 165 -5.40 -4.70 -12.71
CA ASN A 165 -5.38 -6.13 -13.03
C ASN A 165 -6.54 -6.56 -13.94
N ALA A 166 -7.74 -6.03 -13.72
CA ALA A 166 -8.93 -6.34 -14.50
C ALA A 166 -8.88 -5.71 -15.90
N PHE A 167 -8.33 -4.50 -16.03
CA PHE A 167 -8.19 -3.81 -17.31
C PHE A 167 -7.18 -4.52 -18.23
N PHE A 168 -5.98 -4.81 -17.72
CA PHE A 168 -4.93 -5.49 -18.48
C PHE A 168 -5.06 -7.02 -18.51
N ARG A 169 -6.04 -7.58 -17.77
CA ARG A 169 -6.24 -9.03 -17.61
C ARG A 169 -4.97 -9.74 -17.15
N SER A 170 -4.28 -9.13 -16.19
CA SER A 170 -3.00 -9.60 -15.69
C SER A 170 -2.94 -9.43 -14.18
N SER A 171 -2.68 -10.52 -13.46
CA SER A 171 -2.48 -10.49 -12.00
C SER A 171 -1.22 -9.71 -11.59
N ALA A 172 -0.36 -9.33 -12.53
CA ALA A 172 0.85 -8.59 -12.26
C ALA A 172 0.66 -7.06 -12.21
N GLU A 173 -0.51 -6.56 -12.62
CA GLU A 173 -0.77 -5.14 -12.80
C GLU A 173 -1.28 -4.48 -11.51
N HIS A 174 -0.51 -4.67 -10.44
CA HIS A 174 -0.70 -4.03 -9.13
C HIS A 174 -0.11 -2.62 -9.12
N ALA A 175 -0.62 -1.77 -8.24
CA ALA A 175 -0.24 -0.35 -8.17
C ALA A 175 1.28 -0.16 -8.00
N GLU A 176 1.90 -0.88 -7.08
CA GLU A 176 3.33 -0.76 -6.76
C GLU A 176 4.21 -1.27 -7.92
N ALA A 177 3.86 -2.41 -8.51
CA ALA A 177 4.62 -2.99 -9.62
C ALA A 177 4.53 -2.13 -10.89
N ARG A 178 3.38 -1.49 -11.12
CA ARG A 178 3.18 -0.51 -12.20
C ARG A 178 4.02 0.74 -11.96
N LEU A 179 3.92 1.32 -10.76
CA LEU A 179 4.65 2.51 -10.39
C LEU A 179 6.17 2.30 -10.50
N VAL A 180 6.71 1.20 -9.94
CA VAL A 180 8.16 0.92 -10.00
C VAL A 180 8.66 0.81 -11.44
N ARG A 181 7.94 0.09 -12.32
CA ARG A 181 8.32 0.01 -13.75
C ARG A 181 8.33 1.39 -14.40
N ARG A 182 7.35 2.22 -14.06
CA ARG A 182 7.21 3.58 -14.57
C ARG A 182 8.33 4.50 -14.08
N LEU A 183 8.70 4.41 -12.80
CA LEU A 183 9.80 5.21 -12.24
C LEU A 183 11.09 5.02 -13.02
N PHE A 184 11.45 3.78 -13.35
CA PHE A 184 12.63 3.53 -14.20
C PHE A 184 12.52 4.16 -15.59
N SER A 185 11.33 4.20 -16.19
CA SER A 185 11.15 4.88 -17.49
C SER A 185 11.22 6.40 -17.39
N LEU A 186 10.83 6.97 -16.24
CA LEU A 186 10.82 8.42 -16.03
C LEU A 186 12.19 8.96 -15.62
N THR A 187 12.98 8.18 -14.87
CA THR A 187 14.37 8.52 -14.55
C THR A 187 15.28 8.58 -15.77
N ASP A 188 14.82 8.11 -16.91
CA ASP A 188 15.54 8.21 -18.19
C ASP A 188 15.34 9.56 -18.88
N ILE A 189 14.38 10.35 -18.39
CA ILE A 189 13.91 11.59 -19.02
C ILE A 189 14.19 12.79 -18.12
N PHE A 190 14.14 12.62 -16.79
CA PHE A 190 14.31 13.68 -15.80
C PHE A 190 15.42 13.34 -14.79
N ASP A 191 16.50 14.11 -14.83
CA ASP A 191 17.67 13.93 -13.95
C ASP A 191 17.55 14.65 -12.59
N ASP A 192 16.54 15.52 -12.42
CA ASP A 192 16.42 16.37 -11.23
C ASP A 192 15.86 15.64 -10.00
N TRP A 193 15.23 14.47 -10.17
CA TRP A 193 14.69 13.71 -9.04
C TRP A 193 15.77 12.96 -8.29
N LYS A 194 15.68 13.02 -6.96
CA LYS A 194 16.59 12.31 -6.08
C LYS A 194 16.14 10.87 -5.85
N THR A 195 16.43 10.00 -6.81
CA THR A 195 16.03 8.58 -6.77
C THR A 195 17.11 7.66 -6.18
N GLY A 196 18.37 8.05 -6.24
CA GLY A 196 19.52 7.29 -5.75
C GLY A 196 20.85 7.75 -6.36
N PRO A 197 21.98 7.10 -6.02
CA PRO A 197 23.29 7.46 -6.57
C PRO A 197 23.35 7.17 -8.07
N HIS A 198 23.91 8.12 -8.83
CA HIS A 198 24.22 7.91 -10.24
C HIS A 198 25.28 6.82 -10.40
N VAL A 199 25.07 5.88 -11.31
CA VAL A 199 26.03 4.83 -11.62
C VAL A 199 26.73 5.18 -12.92
N GLU A 200 28.01 5.54 -12.82
CA GLU A 200 28.87 5.86 -13.96
C GLU A 200 28.81 4.70 -14.98
N ALA A 201 28.60 5.03 -16.26
CA ALA A 201 28.32 4.11 -17.39
C ALA A 201 26.90 3.51 -17.49
N LYS A 202 25.94 3.91 -16.65
CA LYS A 202 24.52 3.63 -16.87
C LYS A 202 23.77 4.93 -17.20
N PRO A 203 22.98 4.97 -18.28
CA PRO A 203 22.17 6.14 -18.63
C PRO A 203 20.96 6.34 -17.70
N HIS A 204 20.79 5.50 -16.68
CA HIS A 204 19.54 5.34 -15.92
C HIS A 204 19.82 5.32 -14.42
N ALA A 205 18.86 5.76 -13.60
CA ALA A 205 18.86 5.44 -12.18
C ALA A 205 18.89 3.92 -12.01
N ALA A 206 20.00 3.39 -11.49
CA ALA A 206 20.16 1.95 -11.33
C ALA A 206 19.37 1.40 -10.14
N LEU A 207 18.97 2.27 -9.22
CA LEU A 207 18.36 1.96 -7.93
C LEU A 207 17.42 3.09 -7.49
N LEU A 208 16.34 2.75 -6.80
CA LEU A 208 15.37 3.67 -6.20
C LEU A 208 15.61 3.86 -4.69
N SER A 209 16.88 3.87 -4.28
CA SER A 209 17.31 3.81 -2.88
C SER A 209 17.00 5.05 -2.05
N GLU A 210 16.53 6.12 -2.68
CA GLU A 210 16.06 7.33 -2.01
C GLU A 210 14.57 7.58 -2.22
N VAL A 211 13.85 6.70 -2.92
CA VAL A 211 12.40 6.80 -3.15
C VAL A 211 11.64 6.12 -2.01
N THR A 212 10.66 6.83 -1.46
CA THR A 212 9.65 6.27 -0.55
C THR A 212 8.33 6.10 -1.30
N LEU A 213 7.77 4.89 -1.22
CA LEU A 213 6.46 4.59 -1.77
C LEU A 213 5.38 4.68 -0.68
N TYR A 214 4.20 5.17 -1.03
CA TYR A 214 3.01 5.16 -0.19
C TYR A 214 1.96 4.31 -0.89
N THR A 215 1.49 3.23 -0.28
CA THR A 215 0.50 2.32 -0.86
C THR A 215 -0.71 2.19 0.06
N SER A 216 -1.90 1.93 -0.49
CA SER A 216 -3.11 1.86 0.33
C SER A 216 -3.31 0.52 1.02
N LEU A 217 -2.59 -0.51 0.56
CA LEU A 217 -2.63 -1.84 1.10
C LEU A 217 -1.21 -2.40 1.22
N GLU A 218 -0.92 -3.14 2.29
CA GLU A 218 0.34 -3.85 2.48
C GLU A 218 0.71 -4.66 1.23
N SER A 219 1.96 -4.54 0.79
CA SER A 219 2.40 -5.08 -0.48
C SER A 219 2.41 -6.61 -0.46
N CYS A 220 1.80 -7.22 -1.48
CA CYS A 220 1.87 -8.67 -1.67
C CYS A 220 3.29 -9.14 -2.01
N ALA A 221 3.49 -10.47 -2.10
CA ALA A 221 4.79 -11.06 -2.40
C ALA A 221 5.39 -10.56 -3.73
N GLN A 222 4.56 -10.41 -4.77
CA GLN A 222 5.01 -9.95 -6.08
C GLN A 222 5.50 -8.50 -6.03
N CYS A 223 4.70 -7.59 -5.44
CA CYS A 223 5.07 -6.18 -5.30
C CYS A 223 6.33 -6.04 -4.44
N SER A 224 6.39 -6.76 -3.32
CA SER A 224 7.55 -6.78 -2.43
C SER A 224 8.82 -7.18 -3.17
N GLY A 225 8.78 -8.24 -3.98
CA GLY A 225 9.91 -8.66 -4.81
C GLY A 225 10.34 -7.64 -5.86
N VAL A 226 9.39 -7.01 -6.56
CA VAL A 226 9.68 -5.94 -7.54
C VAL A 226 10.38 -4.76 -6.86
N MET A 227 9.89 -4.34 -5.69
CA MET A 227 10.48 -3.23 -4.94
C MET A 227 11.87 -3.57 -4.38
N SER A 228 12.10 -4.82 -3.94
CA SER A 228 13.43 -5.29 -3.53
C SER A 228 14.43 -5.24 -4.69
N LEU A 229 14.04 -5.72 -5.87
CA LEU A 229 14.91 -5.68 -7.05
C LEU A 229 15.20 -4.25 -7.50
N ALA A 230 14.22 -3.35 -7.36
CA ALA A 230 14.39 -1.93 -7.68
C ALA A 230 15.18 -1.16 -6.62
N GLY A 231 15.39 -1.74 -5.44
CA GLY A 231 16.08 -1.11 -4.33
C GLY A 231 15.33 0.07 -3.71
N VAL A 232 13.99 0.01 -3.66
CA VAL A 232 13.16 1.06 -3.04
C VAL A 232 13.57 1.26 -1.57
N LYS A 233 13.67 2.51 -1.11
CA LYS A 233 14.10 2.83 0.27
C LYS A 233 13.14 2.25 1.31
N GLN A 234 11.87 2.64 1.21
CA GLN A 234 10.83 2.50 2.22
C GLN A 234 9.46 2.40 1.55
N ILE A 235 8.53 1.70 2.19
CA ILE A 235 7.12 1.70 1.81
C ILE A 235 6.23 1.96 3.01
N VAL A 236 5.35 2.95 2.92
CA VAL A 236 4.33 3.25 3.92
C VAL A 236 2.98 2.72 3.44
N TYR A 237 2.29 1.90 4.24
CA TYR A 237 1.05 1.25 3.81
C TYR A 237 -0.16 1.56 4.72
N MET A 238 -1.32 1.84 4.12
CA MET A 238 -2.52 2.34 4.84
C MET A 238 -3.39 1.26 5.46
N GLN A 239 -3.22 -0.01 5.09
CA GLN A 239 -4.00 -1.14 5.62
C GLN A 239 -3.15 -2.41 5.58
N ASN A 240 -3.28 -3.29 6.58
CA ASN A 240 -2.65 -4.61 6.52
C ASN A 240 -3.36 -5.49 5.48
N ASP A 241 -2.60 -6.33 4.79
CA ASP A 241 -3.16 -7.43 4.02
C ASP A 241 -3.03 -8.71 4.84
N PHE A 242 -4.14 -9.09 5.49
CA PHE A 242 -4.19 -10.30 6.33
C PHE A 242 -3.92 -11.59 5.55
N THR A 243 -3.97 -11.55 4.21
CA THR A 243 -3.65 -12.68 3.34
C THR A 243 -2.19 -12.69 2.86
N ALA A 244 -1.46 -11.57 3.01
CA ALA A 244 -0.07 -11.44 2.62
C ALA A 244 0.92 -11.84 3.73
N TYR A 245 0.44 -12.13 4.94
CA TYR A 245 1.23 -12.71 6.04
C TYR A 245 2.54 -11.96 6.35
N LYS A 246 2.54 -10.62 6.33
CA LYS A 246 3.75 -9.82 6.59
C LYS A 246 4.91 -10.15 5.66
N ILE A 247 4.63 -10.54 4.41
CA ILE A 247 5.67 -10.90 3.44
C ILE A 247 6.67 -9.78 3.19
N GLY A 248 6.24 -8.51 3.25
CA GLY A 248 7.14 -7.36 3.19
C GLY A 248 8.21 -7.39 4.29
N ASN A 249 7.80 -7.67 5.53
CA ASN A 249 8.73 -7.81 6.67
C ASN A 249 9.65 -9.02 6.52
N ILE A 250 9.11 -10.15 6.07
CA ILE A 250 9.90 -11.36 5.80
C ILE A 250 10.98 -11.03 4.77
N MET A 251 10.61 -10.41 3.66
CA MET A 251 11.54 -10.03 2.60
C MET A 251 12.56 -9.00 3.09
N TYR A 252 12.17 -8.05 3.93
CA TYR A 252 13.10 -7.11 4.55
C TYR A 252 14.16 -7.81 5.41
N ASN A 253 13.73 -8.71 6.30
CA ASN A 253 14.63 -9.42 7.20
C ASN A 253 15.54 -10.45 6.48
N LEU A 254 15.10 -10.96 5.32
CA LEU A 254 15.88 -11.90 4.49
C LEU A 254 16.79 -11.20 3.48
N ALA A 255 16.32 -10.14 2.83
CA ALA A 255 17.03 -9.40 1.80
C ALA A 255 17.82 -8.24 2.41
N ASN A 256 18.67 -8.56 3.41
CA ASN A 256 19.50 -7.58 4.11
C ASN A 256 20.32 -6.74 3.12
N ARG A 257 20.39 -5.43 3.39
CA ARG A 257 21.25 -4.50 2.65
C ARG A 257 22.71 -4.97 2.79
N THR A 258 23.25 -5.54 1.72
CA THR A 258 24.58 -6.16 1.77
C THR A 258 25.64 -5.06 1.77
N PRO A 259 26.52 -4.96 2.79
CA PRO A 259 27.56 -3.95 2.80
C PRO A 259 28.45 -4.09 1.57
N VAL A 260 28.58 -3.01 0.80
CA VAL A 260 29.57 -2.90 -0.27
C VAL A 260 30.87 -2.53 0.40
N LYS A 261 31.90 -3.36 0.20
CA LYS A 261 33.24 -3.11 0.73
C LYS A 261 34.17 -2.68 -0.41
N ASP A 262 35.03 -1.71 -0.16
CA ASP A 262 36.14 -1.40 -1.07
C ASP A 262 37.20 -2.51 -1.08
N LYS A 263 38.25 -2.31 -1.89
CA LYS A 263 39.38 -3.25 -2.01
C LYS A 263 40.14 -3.46 -0.70
N ASP A 264 40.02 -2.52 0.24
CA ASP A 264 40.67 -2.53 1.54
C ASP A 264 39.75 -3.10 2.66
N GLY A 265 38.51 -3.48 2.29
CA GLY A 265 37.52 -4.07 3.20
C GLY A 265 36.66 -3.06 3.95
N ASN A 266 36.79 -1.75 3.69
CA ASN A 266 35.97 -0.71 4.31
C ASN A 266 34.59 -0.68 3.68
N VAL A 267 33.55 -0.53 4.49
CA VAL A 267 32.18 -0.39 3.99
C VAL A 267 32.04 0.97 3.31
N THR A 268 31.87 0.98 1.98
CA THR A 268 31.67 2.18 1.16
C THR A 268 30.21 2.44 0.81
N GLY A 269 29.33 1.47 1.09
CA GLY A 269 27.89 1.61 0.89
C GLY A 269 27.16 0.31 1.22
N SER A 270 25.94 0.17 0.73
CA SER A 270 25.18 -1.08 0.80
C SER A 270 24.41 -1.31 -0.49
N PHE A 271 24.40 -2.54 -0.99
CA PHE A 271 23.48 -2.93 -2.05
C PHE A 271 22.06 -2.83 -1.52
N ALA A 272 21.16 -2.22 -2.29
CA ALA A 272 19.79 -2.01 -1.86
C ALA A 272 19.08 -3.36 -1.66
N GLY A 273 18.37 -3.47 -0.54
CA GLY A 273 17.58 -4.64 -0.16
C GLY A 273 16.09 -4.41 -0.39
N ALA A 274 15.24 -5.19 0.28
CA ALA A 274 13.82 -4.87 0.32
C ALA A 274 13.57 -3.51 1.01
N PRO A 275 12.49 -2.78 0.65
CA PRO A 275 12.12 -1.56 1.34
C PRO A 275 11.77 -1.85 2.80
N VAL A 276 12.03 -0.88 3.68
CA VAL A 276 11.53 -0.95 5.06
C VAL A 276 10.00 -0.80 5.03
N PRO A 277 9.21 -1.80 5.48
CA PRO A 277 7.75 -1.72 5.48
C PRO A 277 7.26 -0.98 6.72
N ILE A 278 6.55 0.13 6.54
CA ILE A 278 6.10 1.02 7.61
C ILE A 278 4.56 1.06 7.60
N PRO A 279 3.86 0.51 8.61
CA PRO A 279 2.42 0.69 8.71
C PRO A 279 2.08 2.15 9.01
N ALA A 280 1.01 2.66 8.42
CA ALA A 280 0.62 4.06 8.59
C ALA A 280 0.28 4.44 10.05
N SER A 281 -0.01 3.47 10.92
CA SER A 281 -0.12 3.69 12.37
C SER A 281 1.16 4.22 13.01
N LYS A 282 2.35 3.94 12.44
CA LYS A 282 3.64 4.47 12.91
C LYS A 282 3.87 5.93 12.58
N VAL A 283 3.08 6.50 11.67
CA VAL A 283 3.11 7.92 11.30
C VAL A 283 1.86 8.68 11.79
N GLY A 284 1.00 8.02 12.58
CA GLY A 284 -0.15 8.65 13.22
C GLY A 284 -1.39 8.78 12.32
N ILE A 285 -1.60 7.85 11.39
CA ILE A 285 -2.82 7.80 10.56
C ILE A 285 -3.88 6.94 11.25
N ALA A 286 -4.93 7.57 11.75
CA ALA A 286 -6.01 6.89 12.48
C ALA A 286 -6.85 5.98 11.57
N GLU A 287 -6.94 6.31 10.28
CA GLU A 287 -7.65 5.54 9.27
C GLU A 287 -7.06 4.13 9.09
N PHE A 288 -5.78 3.91 9.44
CA PHE A 288 -5.15 2.59 9.39
C PHE A 288 -5.90 1.56 10.25
N ASP A 289 -6.16 1.91 11.51
CA ASP A 289 -6.86 1.02 12.43
C ASP A 289 -8.32 0.84 12.00
N ARG A 290 -8.96 1.90 11.49
CA ARG A 290 -10.33 1.84 10.96
C ARG A 290 -10.46 0.92 9.75
N LEU A 291 -9.52 0.98 8.80
CA LEU A 291 -9.50 0.09 7.62
C LEU A 291 -9.30 -1.37 8.04
N ASN A 292 -8.40 -1.63 8.99
CA ASN A 292 -8.16 -2.98 9.49
C ASN A 292 -9.38 -3.54 10.23
N GLN A 293 -9.98 -2.76 11.13
CA GLN A 293 -11.18 -3.16 11.87
C GLN A 293 -12.38 -3.36 10.94
N GLY A 294 -12.57 -2.45 9.97
CA GLY A 294 -13.62 -2.56 8.96
C GLY A 294 -13.50 -3.86 8.15
N ASN A 295 -12.29 -4.22 7.72
CA ASN A 295 -12.07 -5.47 6.99
C ASN A 295 -12.33 -6.72 7.86
N LEU A 296 -11.93 -6.70 9.13
CA LEU A 296 -12.25 -7.80 10.05
C LEU A 296 -13.77 -7.94 10.26
N GLY A 297 -14.48 -6.83 10.37
CA GLY A 297 -15.94 -6.80 10.41
C GLY A 297 -16.56 -7.38 9.13
N PHE A 298 -16.05 -6.97 7.96
CA PHE A 298 -16.46 -7.49 6.66
C PHE A 298 -16.28 -9.01 6.55
N ILE A 299 -15.10 -9.52 6.91
CA ILE A 299 -14.80 -10.96 6.89
C ILE A 299 -15.78 -11.73 7.79
N LYS A 300 -16.06 -11.21 8.99
CA LYS A 300 -17.04 -11.81 9.89
C LYS A 300 -18.43 -11.88 9.24
N THR A 301 -18.91 -10.78 8.67
CA THR A 301 -20.21 -10.73 7.97
C THR A 301 -20.29 -11.74 6.82
N MET A 302 -19.23 -11.89 6.04
CA MET A 302 -19.18 -12.88 4.95
C MET A 302 -19.16 -14.32 5.45
N ASN A 303 -18.42 -14.60 6.53
CA ASN A 303 -18.34 -15.92 7.14
C ASN A 303 -19.64 -16.35 7.85
N ASP A 304 -20.38 -15.40 8.41
CA ASP A 304 -21.69 -15.65 9.01
C ASP A 304 -22.73 -16.06 7.94
N GLY A 305 -22.45 -15.79 6.65
CA GLY A 305 -23.22 -16.28 5.51
C GLY A 305 -24.56 -15.59 5.27
N ASN A 306 -24.93 -14.62 6.10
CA ASN A 306 -26.23 -13.93 6.05
C ASN A 306 -26.40 -13.09 4.78
N GLU A 307 -25.35 -12.41 4.33
CA GLU A 307 -25.39 -11.55 3.15
C GLU A 307 -24.22 -11.85 2.21
N PRO A 308 -24.43 -11.89 0.88
CA PRO A 308 -23.32 -11.96 -0.08
C PRO A 308 -22.65 -10.59 -0.25
N PHE A 309 -21.41 -10.58 -0.76
CA PHE A 309 -20.80 -9.35 -1.26
C PHE A 309 -21.54 -8.82 -2.49
N PHE A 310 -21.90 -9.72 -3.41
CA PHE A 310 -22.62 -9.38 -4.64
C PHE A 310 -23.60 -10.47 -5.05
N ARG A 311 -24.73 -10.07 -5.65
CA ARG A 311 -25.70 -10.97 -6.27
C ARG A 311 -26.17 -10.44 -7.61
N SER A 312 -26.19 -11.32 -8.61
CA SER A 312 -26.83 -11.13 -9.91
C SER A 312 -27.80 -12.30 -10.19
N ALA A 313 -28.46 -12.30 -11.36
CA ALA A 313 -29.35 -13.38 -11.76
C ALA A 313 -28.64 -14.75 -11.92
N SER A 314 -27.34 -14.74 -12.23
CA SER A 314 -26.57 -15.95 -12.56
C SER A 314 -25.42 -16.25 -11.61
N PHE A 315 -25.07 -15.33 -10.71
CA PHE A 315 -23.86 -15.41 -9.89
C PHE A 315 -24.06 -14.74 -8.52
N THR A 316 -23.56 -15.39 -7.48
CA THR A 316 -23.50 -14.83 -6.12
C THR A 316 -22.07 -14.92 -5.60
N ASP A 317 -21.50 -13.78 -5.23
CA ASP A 317 -20.16 -13.67 -4.66
C ASP A 317 -20.26 -13.60 -3.13
N ARG A 318 -19.55 -14.50 -2.45
CA ARG A 318 -19.44 -14.57 -0.98
C ARG A 318 -17.99 -14.52 -0.52
N ASP A 319 -17.07 -14.19 -1.41
CA ASP A 319 -15.65 -14.20 -1.11
C ASP A 319 -15.29 -13.12 -0.07
N PRO A 320 -14.76 -13.50 1.11
CA PRO A 320 -14.35 -12.57 2.17
C PRO A 320 -13.02 -11.87 1.84
N SER A 321 -12.74 -11.57 0.57
CA SER A 321 -11.48 -10.95 0.18
C SER A 321 -11.43 -9.47 0.54
N ILE A 322 -10.23 -9.01 0.92
CA ILE A 322 -9.96 -7.60 1.20
C ILE A 322 -10.29 -6.69 0.01
N THR A 323 -10.14 -7.21 -1.21
CA THR A 323 -10.50 -6.49 -2.44
C THR A 323 -12.00 -6.26 -2.58
N SER A 324 -12.84 -7.13 -2.00
CA SER A 324 -14.28 -6.92 -1.88
C SER A 324 -14.61 -5.90 -0.79
N PHE A 325 -13.92 -5.95 0.36
CA PHE A 325 -14.04 -4.92 1.41
C PHE A 325 -13.73 -3.53 0.86
N LEU A 326 -12.67 -3.38 0.06
CA LEU A 326 -12.29 -2.12 -0.59
C LEU A 326 -13.30 -1.60 -1.62
N CYS A 327 -14.45 -2.26 -1.80
CA CYS A 327 -15.55 -1.77 -2.62
C CYS A 327 -16.76 -1.28 -1.79
N THR A 328 -16.77 -1.50 -0.47
CA THR A 328 -17.94 -1.23 0.40
C THR A 328 -18.10 0.25 0.74
N ASP A 329 -19.27 0.62 1.26
CA ASP A 329 -19.51 1.96 1.80
C ASP A 329 -18.61 2.27 3.02
N ASP A 330 -18.28 1.25 3.83
CA ASP A 330 -17.44 1.42 5.02
C ASP A 330 -16.01 1.82 4.63
N ALA A 331 -15.42 1.10 3.66
CA ALA A 331 -14.10 1.46 3.14
C ALA A 331 -14.13 2.86 2.50
N TYR A 332 -15.16 3.15 1.69
CA TYR A 332 -15.34 4.46 1.07
C TYR A 332 -15.37 5.60 2.09
N ASP A 333 -16.15 5.47 3.17
CA ASP A 333 -16.26 6.48 4.22
C ASP A 333 -14.94 6.72 4.96
N ILE A 334 -14.13 5.67 5.14
CA ILE A 334 -12.81 5.80 5.76
C ILE A 334 -11.86 6.57 4.84
N PHE A 335 -11.78 6.21 3.55
CA PHE A 335 -11.00 6.97 2.57
C PHE A 335 -11.50 8.42 2.43
N LYS A 336 -12.81 8.64 2.49
CA LYS A 336 -13.42 9.97 2.48
C LYS A 336 -12.99 10.80 3.69
N THR A 337 -12.90 10.19 4.87
CA THR A 337 -12.38 10.87 6.07
C THR A 337 -10.91 11.25 5.89
N GLY A 338 -10.07 10.31 5.48
CA GLY A 338 -8.64 10.57 5.26
C GLY A 338 -8.36 11.60 4.16
N ALA A 339 -9.18 11.60 3.10
CA ALA A 339 -9.12 12.60 2.05
C ALA A 339 -9.38 14.02 2.57
N ALA A 340 -10.41 14.19 3.40
CA ALA A 340 -10.73 15.48 4.02
C ALA A 340 -9.60 15.97 4.93
N ASN A 341 -8.87 15.07 5.59
CA ASN A 341 -7.74 15.43 6.43
C ASN A 341 -6.61 16.12 5.66
N LEU A 342 -6.40 15.86 4.36
CA LEU A 342 -5.42 16.60 3.55
C LEU A 342 -5.79 18.09 3.44
N ASP A 343 -7.08 18.37 3.26
CA ASP A 343 -7.59 19.73 3.06
C ASP A 343 -7.58 20.54 4.34
N SER A 344 -7.88 19.89 5.46
CA SER A 344 -7.86 20.53 6.79
C SER A 344 -6.54 20.39 7.55
N LEU A 345 -5.50 19.77 6.96
CA LEU A 345 -4.24 19.52 7.66
C LEU A 345 -3.60 20.85 8.10
N GLN A 346 -3.39 20.98 9.40
CA GLN A 346 -2.60 22.06 10.01
C GLN A 346 -1.25 21.50 10.42
N LEU A 347 -0.18 22.09 9.89
CA LEU A 347 1.18 21.65 10.14
C LEU A 347 1.70 22.27 11.45
N GLN A 348 2.31 21.43 12.29
CA GLN A 348 3.03 21.86 13.49
C GLN A 348 4.50 22.15 13.17
N PHE A 349 5.04 21.52 12.13
CA PHE A 349 6.46 21.59 11.76
C PHE A 349 6.63 22.08 10.31
N GLY A 350 5.86 23.09 9.91
CA GLY A 350 5.79 23.58 8.52
C GLY A 350 7.15 23.90 7.89
N SER A 351 8.08 24.51 8.64
CA SER A 351 9.40 24.88 8.14
C SER A 351 10.43 23.74 8.13
N TYR A 352 10.09 22.55 8.62
CA TYR A 352 11.04 21.44 8.75
C TYR A 352 11.38 20.81 7.40
N ARG A 353 12.67 20.53 7.17
CA ARG A 353 13.20 19.85 5.97
C ARG A 353 13.69 18.46 6.31
N PHE A 354 13.33 17.49 5.46
CA PHE A 354 13.86 16.15 5.54
C PHE A 354 14.31 15.66 4.14
N PRO A 355 15.55 15.15 4.01
CA PRO A 355 16.61 15.15 5.02
C PRO A 355 17.08 16.58 5.37
N ILE A 356 17.71 16.74 6.55
CA ILE A 356 18.32 18.02 6.92
C ILE A 356 19.56 18.23 6.03
N GLN A 357 19.65 19.39 5.40
CA GLN A 357 20.79 19.81 4.57
C GLN A 357 21.39 21.10 5.15
N ASP A 358 22.69 21.09 5.44
CA ASP A 358 23.43 22.27 5.91
C ASP A 358 24.84 22.30 5.26
N PRO A 359 25.16 23.30 4.41
CA PRO A 359 24.29 24.39 3.98
C PRO A 359 23.13 23.90 3.09
N VAL A 360 22.02 24.64 3.09
CA VAL A 360 20.92 24.39 2.16
C VAL A 360 21.40 24.74 0.74
N PRO A 361 21.22 23.86 -0.26
CA PRO A 361 21.61 24.16 -1.63
C PRO A 361 20.88 25.39 -2.18
N ASP A 362 21.61 26.27 -2.88
CA ASP A 362 21.03 27.43 -3.58
C ASP A 362 20.13 27.01 -4.74
N ASP A 363 20.45 25.87 -5.37
CA ASP A 363 19.66 25.27 -6.44
C ASP A 363 18.36 24.66 -5.87
N PRO A 364 17.18 25.23 -6.19
CA PRO A 364 15.91 24.74 -5.66
C PRO A 364 15.62 23.29 -6.02
N ALA A 365 16.12 22.79 -7.16
CA ALA A 365 15.92 21.41 -7.60
C ALA A 365 16.69 20.39 -6.74
N LYS A 366 17.72 20.84 -6.01
CA LYS A 366 18.58 19.99 -5.15
C LYS A 366 18.25 20.12 -3.67
N ARG A 367 17.30 20.98 -3.33
CA ARG A 367 16.92 21.34 -1.97
C ARG A 367 15.77 20.47 -1.49
N ALA A 368 15.92 19.88 -0.31
CA ALA A 368 14.83 19.16 0.35
C ALA A 368 13.70 20.13 0.70
N LEU A 369 12.46 19.79 0.32
CA LEU A 369 11.27 20.59 0.60
C LEU A 369 11.01 20.71 2.11
N THR A 370 10.40 21.80 2.54
CA THR A 370 9.80 21.88 3.87
C THR A 370 8.48 21.10 3.93
N ASN A 371 7.94 20.84 5.12
CA ASN A 371 6.60 20.25 5.24
C ASN A 371 5.51 21.16 4.64
N ASP A 372 5.63 22.48 4.76
CA ASP A 372 4.73 23.44 4.08
C ASP A 372 4.78 23.28 2.55
N GLU A 373 5.99 23.17 1.99
CA GLU A 373 6.19 22.96 0.56
C GLU A 373 5.65 21.59 0.13
N CYS A 374 5.85 20.54 0.93
CA CYS A 374 5.31 19.20 0.66
C CYS A 374 3.77 19.20 0.64
N LEU A 375 3.13 19.89 1.59
CA LEU A 375 1.66 19.98 1.65
C LEU A 375 1.10 20.78 0.48
N ALA A 376 1.75 21.90 0.13
CA ALA A 376 1.38 22.68 -1.05
C ALA A 376 1.54 21.86 -2.34
N GLU A 377 2.65 21.14 -2.48
CA GLU A 377 2.90 20.25 -3.61
C GLU A 377 1.87 19.12 -3.67
N ALA A 378 1.54 18.48 -2.55
CA ALA A 378 0.53 17.43 -2.51
C ALA A 378 -0.86 17.92 -2.97
N ARG A 379 -1.28 19.11 -2.54
CA ARG A 379 -2.55 19.71 -2.97
C ARG A 379 -2.53 20.06 -4.46
N LYS A 380 -1.44 20.68 -4.93
CA LYS A 380 -1.26 21.01 -6.34
C LYS A 380 -1.18 19.74 -7.22
N PHE A 381 -0.52 18.69 -6.75
CA PHE A 381 -0.45 17.41 -7.43
C PHE A 381 -1.84 16.79 -7.55
N PHE A 382 -2.64 16.82 -6.48
CA PHE A 382 -4.03 16.39 -6.54
C PHE A 382 -4.85 17.20 -7.56
N GLU A 383 -4.72 18.54 -7.57
CA GLU A 383 -5.38 19.40 -8.57
C GLU A 383 -4.95 19.04 -10.00
N TYR A 384 -3.65 18.85 -10.22
CA TYR A 384 -3.12 18.36 -11.49
C TYR A 384 -3.78 17.03 -11.88
N VAL A 385 -3.80 16.04 -10.98
CA VAL A 385 -4.42 14.74 -11.25
C VAL A 385 -5.93 14.85 -11.52
N ASP A 386 -6.62 15.74 -10.80
CA ASP A 386 -8.06 15.94 -10.89
C ASP A 386 -8.50 16.69 -12.16
N ILE A 387 -7.65 17.57 -12.70
CA ILE A 387 -7.94 18.41 -13.88
C ILE A 387 -7.29 17.85 -15.16
N GLU A 388 -6.01 17.47 -15.08
CA GLU A 388 -5.15 17.14 -16.23
C GLU A 388 -4.69 15.68 -16.22
N GLY A 389 -4.33 15.17 -15.04
CA GLY A 389 -3.71 13.88 -14.81
C GLY A 389 -4.72 12.74 -14.68
N TYR A 390 -5.49 12.50 -15.73
CA TYR A 390 -6.22 11.23 -15.90
C TYR A 390 -5.29 10.03 -16.14
N ARG A 391 -3.96 10.22 -16.11
CA ARG A 391 -2.94 9.22 -16.40
C ARG A 391 -2.44 8.59 -15.09
N GLY A 392 -2.49 7.26 -14.99
CA GLY A 392 -2.34 6.53 -13.72
C GLY A 392 -3.69 6.22 -13.05
N SER A 393 -4.71 7.06 -13.33
CA SER A 393 -6.11 6.70 -13.14
C SER A 393 -6.50 5.56 -14.08
N PRO A 394 -7.56 4.80 -13.77
CA PRO A 394 -7.92 3.68 -14.59
C PRO A 394 -8.38 4.03 -16.01
N HIS A 395 -8.56 5.31 -16.41
CA HIS A 395 -8.72 5.68 -17.82
C HIS A 395 -8.45 7.17 -18.20
N LYS A 396 -7.47 7.36 -19.09
CA LYS A 396 -7.69 7.93 -20.44
C LYS A 396 -6.81 7.13 -21.41
N LEU A 397 -7.36 6.74 -22.56
CA LEU A 397 -6.57 6.40 -23.76
C LEU A 397 -6.03 7.69 -24.38
#